data_AF-A0A7J3MFK1-F1
#
_entry.id   AF-A0A7J3MFK1-F1
#
_cell.length_a   1.000
_cell.length_b   1.000
_cell.length_c   1.000
_cell.angle_alpha   90.00
_cell.angle_beta   90.00
_cell.angle_gamma   90.00
#
_symmetry.space_group_name_H-M   'P 1'
#
loop_
_entity.id
_entity.type
_entity.pdbx_description
1 polymer ?
#
loop_
_entity_poly.entity_id
_entity_poly.type
_entity_poly.pdbx_seq_one_letter_code
_entity_poly.pdbx_strand_id
1 'polypeptide(L)' 'DYISKFVKIDFKSAEDLLNKLIKEFNLERHIAVQIVNILPKTIEELRTITQQSKKVKDDDLNKILQRILETIST' A
#
# COMPACT_ATOMS: atom_id res chain seq x y z
N ASP A 1 -15.82 -1.95 -22.54
CA ASP A 1 -16.29 -1.82 -21.14
C ASP A 1 -15.48 -2.74 -20.22
N TYR A 2 -14.20 -2.41 -19.95
CA TYR A 2 -13.27 -3.38 -19.32
C TYR A 2 -12.33 -2.77 -18.26
N ILE A 3 -12.65 -1.59 -17.71
CA ILE A 3 -11.70 -0.85 -16.86
C ILE A 3 -12.25 -0.49 -15.46
N SER A 4 -13.53 -0.76 -15.16
CA SER A 4 -14.13 -0.35 -13.87
C SER A 4 -14.12 -1.39 -12.75
N LYS A 5 -13.53 -2.59 -12.91
CA LYS A 5 -13.73 -3.70 -11.95
C LYS A 5 -12.59 -4.02 -10.99
N PHE A 6 -11.50 -3.27 -10.98
CA PHE A 6 -10.39 -3.50 -10.02
C PHE A 6 -9.97 -2.28 -9.22
N VAL A 7 -10.72 -1.19 -9.30
CA VAL A 7 -10.44 0.01 -8.52
C VAL A 7 -11.15 -0.14 -7.16
N LYS A 8 -10.46 -0.77 -6.20
CA LYS A 8 -10.96 -0.92 -4.82
C LYS A 8 -10.94 0.41 -4.03
N ILE A 9 -10.24 1.44 -4.51
CA ILE A 9 -10.15 2.78 -3.89
C ILE A 9 -10.12 3.88 -4.95
N ASP A 10 -10.62 5.07 -4.61
CA ASP A 10 -10.61 6.23 -5.50
C ASP A 10 -9.19 6.60 -5.97
N PHE A 11 -9.05 7.09 -7.20
CA PHE A 11 -7.74 7.44 -7.79
C PHE A 11 -6.96 8.42 -6.90
N LYS A 12 -7.67 9.39 -6.32
CA LYS A 12 -7.10 10.38 -5.40
C LYS A 12 -6.57 9.74 -4.12
N SER A 13 -7.31 8.79 -3.55
CA SER A 13 -6.90 8.03 -2.37
C SER A 13 -5.68 7.14 -2.66
N ALA A 14 -5.64 6.53 -3.84
CA ALA A 14 -4.50 5.74 -4.30
C ALA A 14 -3.22 6.57 -4.44
N GLU A 15 -3.33 7.75 -5.04
CA GLU A 15 -2.19 8.66 -5.23
C GLU A 15 -1.68 9.22 -3.90
N ASP A 16 -2.59 9.55 -2.96
CA ASP A 16 -2.24 10.02 -1.62
C ASP A 16 -1.54 8.91 -0.81
N LEU A 17 -2.09 7.70 -0.83
CA LEU A 17 -1.50 6.52 -0.18
C LEU A 17 -0.11 6.22 -0.76
N LEU A 18 0.04 6.24 -2.09
CA LEU A 18 1.33 6.04 -2.75
C LEU A 18 2.37 7.07 -2.29
N ASN A 19 2.00 8.34 -2.29
CA ASN A 19 2.90 9.42 -1.87
C ASN A 19 3.30 9.30 -0.40
N LYS A 20 2.37 8.94 0.49
CA LYS A 20 2.65 8.67 1.90
C LYS A 20 3.61 7.50 2.07
N LEU A 21 3.38 6.39 1.38
CA LEU A 21 4.26 5.22 1.43
C LEU A 21 5.70 5.56 1.02
N ILE A 22 5.88 6.35 -0.03
CA ILE A 22 7.21 6.75 -0.51
C ILE A 22 7.85 7.79 0.42
N LYS A 23 7.11 8.79 0.88
CA LYS A 23 7.68 9.92 1.67
C LYS A 23 7.86 9.60 3.14
N GLU A 24 6.91 8.89 3.74
CA GLU A 24 6.85 8.61 5.19
C GLU A 24 7.65 7.35 5.54
N PHE A 25 7.52 6.30 4.74
CA PHE A 25 8.18 5.01 4.97
C PHE A 25 9.43 4.80 4.10
N ASN A 26 9.80 5.79 3.29
CA ASN A 26 10.95 5.74 2.38
C ASN A 26 10.94 4.48 1.49
N LEU A 27 9.73 4.01 1.12
CA LEU A 27 9.53 2.85 0.29
C LEU A 27 9.92 3.16 -1.15
N GLU A 28 10.48 2.15 -1.82
CA GLU A 28 10.71 2.25 -3.25
C GLU A 28 9.37 2.38 -3.98
N ARG A 29 9.32 3.26 -4.97
CA ARG A 29 8.10 3.53 -5.75
C ARG A 29 7.44 2.25 -6.27
N HIS A 30 8.24 1.29 -6.74
CA HIS A 30 7.70 0.03 -7.27
C HIS A 30 6.97 -0.80 -6.20
N ILE A 31 7.46 -0.82 -4.96
CA ILE A 31 6.82 -1.50 -3.82
C ILE A 31 5.55 -0.75 -3.43
N ALA A 32 5.64 0.57 -3.29
CA ALA A 32 4.49 1.39 -2.93
C ALA A 32 3.35 1.26 -3.96
N VAL A 33 3.67 1.19 -5.26
CA VAL A 33 2.68 0.91 -6.32
C VAL A 33 2.04 -0.47 -6.16
N GLN A 34 2.83 -1.50 -5.84
CA GLN A 34 2.25 -2.83 -5.59
C GLN A 34 1.32 -2.85 -4.37
N ILE A 35 1.70 -2.19 -3.29
CA ILE A 35 0.86 -2.07 -2.08
C ILE A 35 -0.48 -1.42 -2.43
N VAL A 36 -0.45 -0.30 -3.16
CA VAL A 36 -1.66 0.43 -3.56
C VAL A 36 -2.52 -0.36 -4.56
N ASN A 37 -1.92 -1.21 -5.39
CA ASN A 37 -2.65 -2.02 -6.37
C ASN A 37 -3.27 -3.29 -5.75
N ILE A 38 -2.56 -3.92 -4.81
CA ILE A 38 -3.01 -5.15 -4.14
C ILE A 38 -3.97 -4.81 -2.99
N LEU A 39 -3.70 -3.72 -2.26
CA LEU A 39 -4.37 -3.30 -1.03
C LEU A 39 -4.39 -4.41 0.01
N PRO A 40 -3.21 -4.79 0.54
CA PRO A 40 -3.10 -5.85 1.52
C PRO A 40 -3.96 -5.53 2.74
N LYS A 41 -4.72 -6.51 3.20
CA LYS A 41 -5.58 -6.36 4.40
C LYS A 41 -4.98 -7.01 5.65
N THR A 42 -3.88 -7.74 5.47
CA THR A 42 -3.18 -8.42 6.55
C THR A 42 -1.68 -8.17 6.47
N ILE A 43 -1.00 -8.36 7.60
CA ILE A 43 0.47 -8.26 7.67
C ILE A 43 1.11 -9.30 6.74
N GLU A 44 0.56 -10.51 6.61
CA GLU A 44 1.12 -11.55 5.72
C GLU A 44 1.13 -11.14 4.25
N GLU A 45 0.06 -10.51 3.75
CA GLU A 45 0.03 -10.00 2.38
C GLU A 45 1.04 -8.86 2.21
N LEU A 46 1.08 -7.93 3.16
CA LEU A 46 2.05 -6.83 3.12
C LEU A 46 3.48 -7.37 3.16
N ARG A 47 3.75 -8.37 4.01
CA ARG A 47 5.05 -9.01 4.17
C ARG A 47 5.49 -9.69 2.89
N THR A 48 4.57 -10.28 2.12
CA THR A 48 4.84 -10.88 0.81
C THR A 48 5.29 -9.81 -0.19
N ILE A 49 4.63 -8.64 -0.22
CA ILE A 49 4.96 -7.53 -1.11
C ILE A 49 6.30 -6.89 -0.71
N THR A 50 6.47 -6.63 0.59
CA THR A 50 7.70 -6.03 1.12
C THR A 50 8.86 -7.02 1.21
N GLN A 51 8.64 -8.33 1.04
CA GLN A 51 9.73 -9.32 1.03
C GLN A 51 10.74 -9.03 -0.08
N GLN A 52 10.27 -8.41 -1.17
CA GLN A 52 11.12 -7.93 -2.26
C GLN A 52 11.95 -6.70 -1.86
N SER A 53 11.55 -5.98 -0.81
CA SER A 53 12.20 -4.79 -0.28
C SER A 53 12.86 -5.07 1.06
N LYS A 54 14.17 -5.27 1.05
CA LYS A 54 14.98 -5.53 2.27
C LYS A 54 15.02 -4.36 3.27
N LYS A 55 14.29 -3.26 3.04
CA LYS A 55 14.37 -2.00 3.80
C LYS A 55 13.20 -1.76 4.74
N VAL A 56 12.18 -2.60 4.75
CA VAL A 56 10.98 -2.40 5.59
C VAL A 56 11.11 -3.15 6.91
N LYS A 57 10.96 -2.46 8.03
CA LYS A 57 10.94 -3.08 9.37
C LYS A 57 9.54 -3.58 9.71
N ASP A 58 9.45 -4.61 10.56
CA ASP A 58 8.15 -5.13 11.03
C ASP A 58 7.30 -4.05 11.76
N ASP A 59 7.92 -3.06 12.40
CA ASP A 59 7.22 -1.91 13.00
C ASP A 59 6.55 -1.00 11.95
N ASP A 60 7.23 -0.81 10.81
CA ASP A 60 6.71 -0.03 9.68
C ASP A 60 5.58 -0.78 8.96
N LEU A 61 5.65 -2.12 8.88
CA LEU A 61 4.59 -2.94 8.27
C LEU A 61 3.23 -2.72 8.95
N ASN A 62 3.19 -2.69 10.27
CA ASN A 62 1.95 -2.45 11.01
C ASN A 62 1.39 -1.05 10.71
N LYS A 63 2.24 -0.02 10.70
CA LYS A 63 1.81 1.35 10.39
C LYS A 63 1.30 1.50 8.97
N ILE A 64 1.99 0.89 8.01
CA ILE A 64 1.57 0.86 6.60
C ILE A 64 0.20 0.20 6.48
N LEU A 65 0.01 -0.97 7.11
CA LEU A 65 -1.26 -1.69 7.07
C LEU A 65 -2.41 -0.85 7.64
N GLN A 66 -2.19 -0.21 8.79
CA GLN A 66 -3.17 0.71 9.39
C GLN A 66 -3.53 1.83 8.42
N ARG A 67 -2.55 2.45 7.75
CA ARG A 67 -2.79 3.54 6.80
C ARG A 67 -3.63 3.11 5.59
N ILE A 68 -3.40 1.90 5.10
CA ILE A 68 -4.17 1.31 4.01
C ILE A 68 -5.62 1.10 4.46
N LEU A 69 -5.84 0.53 5.64
CA LEU A 69 -7.17 0.29 6.19
C LEU A 69 -7.96 1.58 6.46
N GLU A 70 -7.30 2.63 6.97
CA GLU A 70 -7.90 3.96 7.13
C GLU A 70 -8.36 4.56 5.79
N THR A 71 -7.56 4.36 4.74
CA THR A 71 -7.82 4.90 3.39
C THR A 71 -8.98 4.18 2.70
N ILE A 72 -9.21 2.90 3.02
CA ILE A 72 -10.34 2.11 2.50
C ILE A 72 -11.63 2.36 3.29
N SER A 73 -11.51 2.75 4.56
CA SER A 73 -12.65 2.98 5.46
C SER A 73 -13.23 4.40 5.38
N THR A 74 -12.59 5.30 4.62
CA THR A 74 -13.02 6.69 4.38
C THR A 74 -13.63 6.81 2.99
#